data_AF-A0A8J5RAH8-F1
#
_entry.id   AF-A0A8J5RAH8-F1
#
_cell.length_a   1.000
_cell.length_b   1.000
_cell.length_c   1.000
_cell.angle_alpha   90.00
_cell.angle_beta   90.00
_cell.angle_gamma   90.00
#
_symmetry.space_group_name_H-M   'P 1'
#
loop_
_entity.id
_entity.type
_entity.pdbx_description
1 polymer ?
#
loop_
_entity_poly.entity_id
_entity_poly.type
_entity_poly.pdbx_seq_one_letter_code
_entity_poly.pdbx_strand_id
1 'polypeptide(L)'
;MGNMFATLFKGLFGKKEMRILMVGLDAAGKTTILYKLKLGEIVTTIPTIVDSNDRERIGEAREELMRMLAEDELRDAVLLIFANKQDLPNAMNAAEITDKLGLHSLRNRNWYIQATCATSGDGLYEGLDWLSNQLKNANR
;
A
#
# COMPACT_ATOMS: atom_id res chain seq x y z
N MET A 1 13.44 15.82 -7.84
CA MET A 1 12.65 14.62 -7.49
C MET A 1 11.15 14.73 -7.79
N GLY A 2 10.58 15.91 -8.11
CA GLY A 2 9.14 16.07 -8.37
C GLY A 2 8.57 15.54 -9.70
N ASN A 3 9.40 15.13 -10.67
CA ASN A 3 8.94 14.74 -12.01
C ASN A 3 8.82 13.21 -12.24
N MET A 4 9.40 12.40 -11.36
CA MET A 4 9.49 10.94 -11.57
C MET A 4 8.20 10.20 -11.17
N PHE A 5 7.61 10.58 -10.04
CA PHE A 5 6.28 10.11 -9.65
C PHE A 5 5.20 10.54 -10.65
N ALA A 6 5.24 11.80 -11.10
CA ALA A 6 4.29 12.31 -12.10
C ALA A 6 4.30 11.49 -13.39
N THR A 7 5.46 10.98 -13.82
CA THR A 7 5.59 10.18 -15.05
C THR A 7 5.05 8.75 -14.87
N LEU A 8 5.35 8.12 -13.73
CA LEU A 8 4.79 6.81 -13.37
C LEU A 8 3.26 6.86 -13.32
N PHE A 9 2.74 7.90 -12.66
CA PHE A 9 1.31 8.14 -12.54
C PHE A 9 0.65 8.50 -13.85
N LYS A 10 1.26 9.33 -14.70
CA LYS A 10 0.72 9.68 -16.02
C LYS A 10 0.60 8.47 -16.96
N GLY A 11 1.45 7.45 -16.80
CA GLY A 11 1.33 6.15 -17.49
C GLY A 11 0.30 5.19 -16.90
N LEU A 12 -0.16 5.46 -15.66
CA LEU A 12 -1.21 4.74 -14.94
C LEU A 12 -2.60 5.38 -15.18
N PHE A 13 -2.66 6.71 -15.26
CA PHE A 13 -3.87 7.53 -15.37
C PHE A 13 -4.40 7.67 -16.81
N GLY A 14 -4.26 6.61 -17.61
CA GLY A 14 -4.83 6.55 -18.95
C GLY A 14 -6.34 6.25 -18.93
N LYS A 15 -7.16 7.28 -19.20
CA LYS A 15 -8.58 7.26 -19.62
C LYS A 15 -9.65 6.60 -18.72
N LYS A 16 -9.34 5.98 -17.58
CA LYS A 16 -10.37 5.29 -16.76
C LYS A 16 -10.28 5.66 -15.28
N GLU A 17 -11.41 6.08 -14.71
CA GLU A 17 -11.59 6.29 -13.27
C GLU A 17 -11.31 5.01 -12.50
N MET A 18 -10.68 5.14 -11.34
CA MET A 18 -10.21 4.03 -10.55
C MET A 18 -10.45 4.54 -9.04
N ARG A 19 -10.48 3.75 -7.93
CA ARG A 19 -10.66 4.20 -6.49
C ARG A 19 -9.63 3.82 -5.34
N ILE A 20 -8.60 4.58 -4.95
CA ILE A 20 -7.57 4.13 -3.95
C ILE A 20 -8.10 4.24 -2.51
N LEU A 21 -8.09 3.15 -1.75
CA LEU A 21 -8.47 3.09 -0.34
C LEU A 21 -7.24 2.88 0.57
N MET A 22 -6.72 3.96 1.16
CA MET A 22 -5.63 3.90 2.14
C MET A 22 -6.14 3.58 3.55
N VAL A 23 -5.75 2.43 4.10
CA VAL A 23 -6.07 2.05 5.49
C VAL A 23 -4.80 1.82 6.29
N GLY A 24 -4.86 2.05 7.58
CA GLY A 24 -3.70 2.04 8.48
C GLY A 24 -4.08 2.73 9.76
N LEU A 25 -3.31 2.51 10.82
CA LEU A 25 -3.56 3.10 12.12
C LEU A 25 -3.22 4.60 12.13
N ASP A 26 -3.65 5.32 13.16
CA ASP A 26 -3.29 6.72 13.34
C ASP A 26 -1.77 6.89 13.43
N ALA A 27 -1.27 7.92 12.75
CA ALA A 27 0.16 8.21 12.55
C ALA A 27 0.95 7.21 11.67
N ALA A 28 0.31 6.25 10.98
CA ALA A 28 0.99 5.35 10.05
C ALA A 28 1.59 6.05 8.81
N GLY A 29 1.20 7.31 8.53
CA GLY A 29 1.68 8.08 7.38
C GLY A 29 0.71 8.11 6.19
N LYS A 30 -0.54 7.67 6.39
CA LYS A 30 -1.64 7.73 5.41
C LYS A 30 -1.76 9.10 4.74
N THR A 31 -1.83 10.15 5.53
CA THR A 31 -1.95 11.52 5.02
C THR A 31 -0.71 11.93 4.24
N THR A 32 0.50 11.62 4.70
CA THR A 32 1.76 11.95 4.00
C THR A 32 1.84 11.27 2.63
N ILE A 33 1.48 9.99 2.56
CA ILE A 33 1.44 9.22 1.31
C ILE A 33 0.31 9.73 0.42
N LEU A 34 -0.88 9.98 0.97
CA LEU A 34 -2.02 10.55 0.24
C LEU A 34 -1.67 11.91 -0.36
N TYR A 35 -1.01 12.82 0.37
CA TYR A 35 -0.59 14.11 -0.18
C TYR A 35 0.45 13.97 -1.30
N LYS A 36 1.36 12.99 -1.20
CA LYS A 36 2.27 12.64 -2.31
C LYS A 36 1.54 12.07 -3.53
N LEU A 37 0.44 11.36 -3.32
CA LEU A 37 -0.35 10.66 -4.36
C LEU A 37 -1.49 11.49 -4.98
N LYS A 38 -2.07 12.44 -4.22
CA LYS A 38 -3.22 13.28 -4.60
C LYS A 38 -2.88 14.28 -5.73
N LEU A 39 -1.65 14.22 -6.25
CA LEU A 39 -1.23 14.86 -7.48
C LEU A 39 -1.75 14.16 -8.76
N GLY A 40 -2.69 13.21 -8.65
CA GLY A 40 -3.89 13.29 -9.47
C GLY A 40 -4.31 12.02 -10.23
N GLU A 41 -5.01 11.11 -9.53
CA GLU A 41 -6.29 10.48 -9.91
C GLU A 41 -6.52 9.20 -9.06
N ILE A 42 -7.74 8.68 -9.06
CA ILE A 42 -8.23 7.71 -8.06
C ILE A 42 -8.12 6.29 -8.68
N VAL A 43 -7.81 5.18 -7.92
CA VAL A 43 -7.57 3.74 -8.33
C VAL A 43 -8.03 2.52 -7.44
N THR A 44 -8.90 1.56 -7.84
CA THR A 44 -9.57 0.60 -6.90
C THR A 44 -8.61 -0.42 -6.35
N THR A 45 -7.94 -0.03 -5.28
CA THR A 45 -6.80 -0.71 -4.67
C THR A 45 -6.85 -0.42 -3.19
N ILE A 46 -6.35 -1.35 -2.38
CA ILE A 46 -6.26 -1.18 -0.94
C ILE A 46 -4.77 -0.98 -0.60
N PRO A 47 -4.26 0.25 -0.55
CA PRO A 47 -3.01 0.50 0.13
C PRO A 47 -3.18 0.42 1.65
N THR A 48 -2.58 -0.57 2.28
CA THR A 48 -2.49 -0.60 3.74
C THR A 48 -1.14 -0.04 4.17
N ILE A 49 -1.14 0.99 5.02
CA ILE A 49 0.07 1.58 5.56
C ILE A 49 0.23 1.08 6.99
N VAL A 50 1.31 0.34 7.21
CA VAL A 50 1.70 -0.21 8.50
C VAL A 50 2.77 0.67 9.10
N ASP A 51 2.56 1.11 10.33
CA ASP A 51 3.64 1.68 11.14
C ASP A 51 4.55 0.53 11.59
N SER A 52 5.71 0.39 10.96
CA SER A 52 6.62 -0.73 11.22
C SER A 52 7.23 -0.64 12.62
N ASN A 53 7.22 0.53 13.26
CA ASN A 53 7.74 0.72 14.61
C ASN A 53 6.68 0.44 15.68
N ASP A 54 5.40 0.29 15.29
CA ASP A 54 4.30 0.03 16.21
C ASP A 54 3.97 -1.46 16.29
N ARG A 55 4.76 -2.16 17.10
CA ARG A 55 4.66 -3.61 17.30
C ARG A 55 3.42 -4.03 18.07
N GLU A 56 2.85 -3.14 18.88
CA GLU A 56 1.69 -3.42 19.74
C GLU A 56 0.39 -3.38 18.94
N ARG A 57 0.22 -2.38 18.06
CA ARG A 57 -1.02 -2.21 17.30
C ARG A 57 -1.07 -3.00 15.99
N ILE A 58 -0.03 -3.75 15.64
CA ILE A 58 -0.01 -4.58 14.42
C ILE A 58 -1.14 -5.62 14.38
N GLY A 59 -1.61 -6.09 15.54
CA GLY A 59 -2.77 -6.97 15.64
C GLY A 59 -4.06 -6.28 15.21
N GLU A 60 -4.27 -5.03 15.62
CA GLU A 60 -5.41 -4.21 15.21
C GLU A 60 -5.37 -3.96 13.69
N ALA A 61 -4.17 -3.66 13.15
CA ALA A 61 -3.99 -3.48 11.71
C ALA A 61 -4.34 -4.74 10.90
N ARG A 62 -4.03 -5.93 11.44
CA ARG A 62 -4.45 -7.21 10.84
C ARG A 62 -5.96 -7.36 10.86
N GLU A 63 -6.62 -7.11 11.98
CA GLU A 63 -8.08 -7.24 12.09
C GLU A 63 -8.79 -6.32 11.12
N GLU A 64 -8.37 -5.05 11.04
CA GLU A 64 -8.92 -4.07 10.11
C GLU A 64 -8.72 -4.51 8.66
N LEU A 65 -7.50 -4.95 8.31
CA LEU A 65 -7.20 -5.48 6.98
C LEU A 65 -8.11 -6.66 6.63
N MET A 66 -8.24 -7.64 7.52
CA MET A 66 -9.08 -8.82 7.26
C MET A 66 -10.56 -8.48 7.13
N ARG A 67 -11.07 -7.52 7.92
CA ARG A 67 -12.45 -7.01 7.79
C ARG A 67 -12.68 -6.38 6.42
N MET A 68 -11.77 -5.51 5.97
CA MET A 68 -11.89 -4.92 4.65
C MET A 68 -11.82 -5.95 3.52
N LEU A 69 -10.92 -6.93 3.62
CA LEU A 69 -10.78 -7.96 2.59
C LEU A 69 -11.97 -8.94 2.54
N ALA A 70 -12.84 -8.92 3.56
CA ALA A 70 -14.07 -9.69 3.60
C ALA A 70 -15.24 -9.03 2.83
N GLU A 71 -15.13 -7.74 2.49
CA GLU A 71 -16.14 -7.06 1.68
C GLU A 71 -16.13 -7.56 0.24
N ASP A 72 -17.31 -7.90 -0.30
CA ASP A 72 -17.46 -8.50 -1.63
C ASP A 72 -16.96 -7.56 -2.74
N GLU A 73 -17.13 -6.25 -2.58
CA GLU A 73 -16.65 -5.22 -3.51
C GLU A 73 -15.12 -5.20 -3.63
N LEU A 74 -14.43 -5.76 -2.63
CA LEU A 74 -12.97 -5.78 -2.54
C LEU A 74 -12.39 -7.14 -2.89
N ARG A 75 -13.20 -8.13 -3.30
CA ARG A 75 -12.77 -9.48 -3.62
C ARG A 75 -11.62 -9.54 -4.65
N ASP A 76 -11.73 -8.76 -5.72
CA ASP A 76 -10.76 -8.75 -6.83
C ASP A 76 -9.72 -7.62 -6.71
N ALA A 77 -9.72 -6.88 -5.60
CA ALA A 77 -8.80 -5.77 -5.39
C ALA A 77 -7.36 -6.24 -5.17
N VAL A 78 -6.42 -5.62 -5.89
CA VAL A 78 -4.98 -5.76 -5.66
C VAL A 78 -4.60 -5.08 -4.34
N LEU A 79 -3.85 -5.80 -3.51
CA LEU A 79 -3.43 -5.35 -2.17
C LEU A 79 -1.96 -4.90 -2.20
N LEU A 80 -1.71 -3.62 -1.95
CA LEU A 80 -0.34 -3.11 -1.73
C LEU A 80 -0.20 -2.73 -0.26
N ILE A 81 0.87 -3.17 0.39
CA ILE A 81 1.13 -2.85 1.78
C ILE A 81 2.44 -2.06 1.86
N PHE A 82 2.38 -0.84 2.39
CA PHE A 82 3.58 -0.09 2.72
C PHE A 82 3.96 -0.35 4.17
N ALA A 83 5.06 -1.07 4.37
CA ALA A 83 5.73 -1.19 5.66
C ALA A 83 6.52 0.11 5.91
N ASN A 84 5.85 1.11 6.47
CA ASN A 84 6.36 2.47 6.59
C ASN A 84 7.17 2.68 7.88
N LYS A 85 7.98 3.74 7.93
CA LYS A 85 8.89 4.09 9.04
C LYS A 85 10.08 3.14 9.20
N GLN A 86 10.57 2.59 8.09
CA GLN A 86 11.76 1.72 8.08
C GLN A 86 13.06 2.47 8.45
N ASP A 87 13.01 3.79 8.56
CA ASP A 87 14.08 4.65 9.06
C ASP A 87 14.26 4.58 10.59
N LEU A 88 13.26 4.08 11.33
CA LEU A 88 13.30 4.05 12.78
C LEU A 88 14.00 2.79 13.33
N PRO A 89 14.73 2.92 14.46
CA PRO A 89 15.32 1.76 15.12
C PRO A 89 14.23 0.83 15.64
N ASN A 90 14.42 -0.48 15.48
CA ASN A 90 13.48 -1.55 15.85
C ASN A 90 12.22 -1.68 14.98
N ALA A 91 12.15 -0.97 13.85
CA ALA A 91 11.12 -1.18 12.84
C ALA A 91 11.07 -2.66 12.42
N MET A 92 9.87 -3.25 12.42
CA MET A 92 9.62 -4.57 11.87
C MET A 92 9.97 -4.57 10.39
N ASN A 93 10.75 -5.55 9.94
CA ASN A 93 11.03 -5.69 8.52
C ASN A 93 9.79 -6.24 7.77
N ALA A 94 9.85 -6.23 6.44
CA ALA A 94 8.73 -6.70 5.62
C ALA A 94 8.30 -8.13 5.94
N ALA A 95 9.24 -9.06 6.16
CA ALA A 95 8.92 -10.45 6.48
C ALA A 95 8.19 -10.60 7.81
N GLU A 96 8.64 -9.89 8.85
CA GLU A 96 7.97 -9.88 10.16
C GLU A 96 6.55 -9.33 10.06
N ILE A 97 6.33 -8.27 9.28
CA ILE A 97 5.00 -7.69 9.04
C ILE A 97 4.12 -8.67 8.25
N THR A 98 4.67 -9.34 7.23
CA THR A 98 3.96 -10.38 6.46
C THR A 98 3.41 -11.47 7.37
N ASP A 99 4.23 -11.94 8.31
CA ASP A 99 3.83 -12.98 9.26
C ASP A 99 2.76 -12.46 10.23
N LYS A 100 2.97 -11.27 10.82
CA LYS A 100 2.04 -10.67 11.80
C LYS A 100 0.68 -10.32 11.20
N LEU A 101 0.64 -9.86 9.94
CA LEU A 101 -0.60 -9.61 9.20
C LEU A 101 -1.23 -10.90 8.65
N GLY A 102 -0.51 -12.03 8.65
CA GLY A 102 -1.01 -13.30 8.13
C GLY A 102 -1.21 -13.31 6.62
N LEU A 103 -0.38 -12.56 5.86
CA LEU A 103 -0.57 -12.40 4.40
C LEU A 103 -0.40 -13.71 3.63
N HIS A 104 0.34 -14.68 4.18
CA HIS A 104 0.48 -16.03 3.61
C HIS A 104 -0.86 -16.77 3.44
N SER A 105 -1.89 -16.35 4.19
CA SER A 105 -3.24 -16.92 4.07
C SER A 105 -4.00 -16.43 2.82
N LEU A 106 -3.57 -15.31 2.22
CA LEU A 106 -4.24 -14.65 1.09
C LEU A 106 -3.87 -15.32 -0.25
N ARG A 107 -4.14 -16.62 -0.40
CA ARG A 107 -3.72 -17.42 -1.57
C ARG A 107 -4.40 -17.02 -2.88
N ASN A 108 -5.62 -16.49 -2.82
CA ASN A 108 -6.43 -16.14 -3.98
C ASN A 108 -6.41 -14.63 -4.27
N ARG A 109 -5.42 -13.91 -3.76
CA ARG A 109 -5.32 -12.45 -3.90
C ARG A 109 -3.90 -12.06 -4.28
N ASN A 110 -3.79 -11.14 -5.22
CA ASN A 110 -2.51 -10.57 -5.58
C ASN A 110 -2.12 -9.49 -4.57
N TRP A 111 -1.01 -9.70 -3.88
CA TRP A 111 -0.54 -8.78 -2.86
C TRP A 111 0.97 -8.56 -2.94
N TYR A 112 1.40 -7.38 -2.47
CA TYR A 112 2.80 -7.04 -2.33
C TYR A 112 3.02 -6.19 -1.09
N ILE A 113 4.17 -6.38 -0.45
CA ILE A 113 4.62 -5.55 0.67
C ILE A 113 5.92 -4.85 0.27
N GLN A 114 5.95 -3.55 0.53
CA GLN A 114 7.06 -2.68 0.20
C GLN A 114 7.54 -1.96 1.46
N ALA A 115 8.81 -2.18 1.82
CA ALA A 115 9.50 -1.40 2.84
C ALA A 115 9.56 0.07 2.41
N THR A 116 9.24 1.01 3.29
CA THR A 116 9.09 2.43 2.92
C THR A 116 9.51 3.36 4.04
N CYS A 117 10.04 4.51 3.64
CA CYS A 117 10.22 5.67 4.49
C CYS A 117 9.47 6.86 3.87
N ALA A 118 8.33 7.25 4.45
CA ALA A 118 7.50 8.30 3.87
C ALA A 118 8.17 9.69 3.88
N THR A 119 9.10 9.95 4.81
CA THR A 119 9.80 11.24 4.92
C THR A 119 10.86 11.41 3.82
N SER A 120 11.71 10.41 3.59
CA SER A 120 12.67 10.42 2.48
C SER A 120 12.01 10.14 1.12
N GLY A 121 10.96 9.33 1.12
CA GLY A 121 10.28 8.83 -0.07
C GLY A 121 10.79 7.48 -0.57
N ASP A 122 11.73 6.84 0.14
CA ASP A 122 12.28 5.54 -0.25
C ASP A 122 11.21 4.45 -0.25
N GLY A 123 11.24 3.57 -1.25
CA GLY A 123 10.28 2.47 -1.40
C GLY A 123 8.93 2.87 -1.99
N LEU A 124 8.57 4.15 -2.03
CA LEU A 124 7.28 4.58 -2.58
C LEU A 124 7.18 4.29 -4.08
N TYR A 125 8.25 4.54 -4.85
CA TYR A 125 8.21 4.36 -6.30
C TYR A 125 8.07 2.88 -6.66
N GLU A 126 8.82 2.01 -6.00
CA GLU A 126 8.85 0.57 -6.22
C GLU A 126 7.49 -0.07 -5.94
N GLY A 127 6.85 0.30 -4.82
CA GLY A 127 5.52 -0.20 -4.49
C GLY A 127 4.46 0.24 -5.51
N LEU A 128 4.56 1.49 -5.99
CA LEU A 128 3.64 2.04 -6.98
C LEU A 128 3.89 1.51 -8.39
N ASP A 129 5.14 1.25 -8.76
CA ASP A 129 5.49 0.64 -10.03
C ASP A 129 4.98 -0.80 -10.10
N TRP A 130 5.17 -1.57 -9.02
CA TRP A 130 4.56 -2.90 -8.89
C TRP A 130 3.04 -2.83 -9.08
N LEU A 131 2.37 -1.90 -8.39
CA LEU A 131 0.93 -1.71 -8.50
C LEU A 131 0.51 -1.33 -9.92
N SER A 132 1.26 -0.44 -10.58
CA SER A 132 1.08 -0.07 -11.99
C SER A 132 1.03 -1.29 -12.90
N ASN A 133 2.00 -2.17 -12.73
CA ASN A 133 2.17 -3.35 -13.56
C ASN A 133 1.04 -4.37 -13.32
N GLN A 134 0.59 -4.56 -12.07
CA GLN A 134 -0.56 -5.42 -11.78
C GLN A 134 -1.84 -4.91 -12.44
N LEU A 135 -2.10 -3.61 -12.37
CA LEU A 135 -3.30 -3.00 -12.94
C LEU A 135 -3.30 -3.00 -14.47
N LYS A 136 -2.14 -2.83 -15.11
CA LYS A 136 -2.00 -2.97 -16.57
C LYS A 136 -2.28 -4.40 -17.03
N ASN A 137 -1.85 -5.39 -16.25
CA ASN A 137 -2.07 -6.80 -16.58
C ASN A 137 -3.52 -7.24 -16.33
N ALA A 138 -4.19 -6.71 -15.30
CA ALA A 138 -5.59 -7.01 -15.01
C ALA A 138 -6.57 -6.42 -16.05
N ASN A 139 -6.14 -5.41 -16.83
CA ASN A 139 -6.96 -4.74 -17.84
C ASN A 139 -6.68 -5.21 -19.29
N ARG A 140 -5.86 -6.25 -19.47
CA ARG A 140 -5.66 -6.92 -20.77
C ARG A 140 -6.60 -8.10 -20.89
#